data_AF-A0A2I0FGR2-F1
#
_entry.id   AF-A0A2I0FGR2-F1
#
_cell.length_a   1.000
_cell.length_b   1.000
_cell.length_c   1.000
_cell.angle_alpha   90.00
_cell.angle_beta   90.00
_cell.angle_gamma   90.00
#
_symmetry.space_group_name_H-M   'P 1'
#
loop_
_entity.id
_entity.type
_entity.pdbx_description
1 polymer ?
#
loop_
_entity_poly.entity_id
_entity_poly.type
_entity_poly.pdbx_seq_one_letter_code
_entity_poly.pdbx_strand_id
1 'polypeptide(L)'
;MLKVRVNIAEKQAKKLIFDLTKYSDHSNRELTDGLKNKIIEQWFEENKYPFKRLVSDTRNWNYTVPFVENTLDSKVYISGEGILNVNDYQGEFDSALAYRDVAINNADIAACYAAYSECITKLFASLTSYLSVKAEAYNIDNADVIDNEGIIDNEDKSVSLEDRISQWVPIFSSGKALDMNNKSWTLFLAQLAECNAHASNPTLTTDGLSATQLAGKVNDLRGGIISIMYELHVLLNDEIKSQLIRAVYFPDVYVSELA
;
A
#
# COMPACT_ATOMS: atom_id res chain seq x y z
N MET A 1 -22.82 5.77 -11.95
CA MET A 1 -21.46 5.27 -12.28
C MET A 1 -20.46 5.92 -11.35
N LEU A 2 -19.45 5.17 -10.90
CA LEU A 2 -18.36 5.72 -10.10
C LEU A 2 -17.42 6.55 -10.97
N LYS A 3 -16.87 7.63 -10.43
CA LYS A 3 -15.87 8.48 -11.06
C LYS A 3 -14.75 8.79 -10.07
N VAL A 4 -13.55 9.02 -10.59
CA VAL A 4 -12.38 9.41 -9.80
C VAL A 4 -12.12 10.89 -10.00
N ARG A 5 -11.82 11.62 -8.92
CA ARG A 5 -11.32 13.00 -9.05
C ARG A 5 -9.98 12.99 -9.78
N VAL A 6 -9.83 13.85 -10.78
CA VAL A 6 -8.56 13.96 -11.53
C VAL A 6 -7.43 14.51 -10.65
N ASN A 7 -7.78 15.46 -9.77
CA ASN A 7 -6.81 16.20 -8.97
C ASN A 7 -6.91 15.89 -7.49
N ILE A 8 -5.76 15.67 -6.85
CA ILE A 8 -5.61 15.65 -5.39
C ILE A 8 -5.40 17.07 -4.83
N ALA A 9 -5.57 17.23 -3.52
CA ALA A 9 -5.33 18.51 -2.84
C ALA A 9 -3.84 18.89 -2.90
N GLU A 10 -3.52 20.18 -2.93
CA GLU A 10 -2.14 20.68 -2.98
C GLU A 10 -1.29 20.15 -1.81
N LYS A 11 -1.87 20.09 -0.60
CA LYS A 11 -1.22 19.52 0.58
C LYS A 11 -0.90 18.03 0.40
N GLN A 12 -1.78 17.28 -0.26
CA GLN A 12 -1.56 15.86 -0.56
C GLN A 12 -0.47 15.70 -1.61
N ALA A 13 -0.51 16.47 -2.70
CA ALA A 13 0.53 16.45 -3.74
C ALA A 13 1.92 16.75 -3.17
N LYS A 14 2.02 17.77 -2.30
CA LYS A 14 3.26 18.10 -1.61
C LYS A 14 3.75 16.96 -0.71
N LYS A 15 2.87 16.30 0.03
CA LYS A 15 3.24 15.16 0.89
C LYS A 15 3.65 13.93 0.06
N LEU A 16 2.95 13.66 -1.05
CA LEU A 16 3.31 12.60 -2.00
C LEU A 16 4.74 12.77 -2.52
N ILE A 17 5.12 13.97 -2.97
CA ILE A 17 6.50 14.25 -3.43
C ILE A 17 7.53 13.93 -2.33
N PHE A 18 7.26 14.35 -1.10
CA PHE A 18 8.18 14.08 0.01
C PHE A 18 8.28 12.60 0.36
N ASP A 19 7.16 11.89 0.38
CA ASP A 19 7.16 10.47 0.72
C ASP A 19 7.85 9.66 -0.38
N LEU A 20 7.62 9.98 -1.66
CA LEU A 20 8.34 9.36 -2.78
C LEU A 20 9.85 9.59 -2.66
N THR A 21 10.28 10.82 -2.38
CA THR A 21 11.70 11.17 -2.29
C THR A 21 12.42 10.47 -1.12
N LYS A 22 11.69 10.17 -0.03
CA LYS A 22 12.28 9.62 1.21
C LYS A 22 12.20 8.10 1.30
N TYR A 23 11.15 7.52 0.73
CA TYR A 23 10.79 6.13 0.99
C TYR A 23 10.68 5.30 -0.28
N SER A 24 10.59 5.92 -1.47
CA SER A 24 10.50 5.14 -2.70
C SER A 24 11.83 4.48 -3.02
N ASP A 25 11.77 3.26 -3.53
CA ASP A 25 12.80 2.68 -4.38
C ASP A 25 12.97 3.60 -5.60
N HIS A 26 14.14 4.23 -5.71
CA HIS A 26 14.57 4.96 -6.88
C HIS A 26 16.10 5.10 -6.91
N SER A 27 16.67 5.32 -8.10
CA SER A 27 18.13 5.36 -8.29
C SER A 27 18.86 6.50 -7.54
N ASN A 28 18.14 7.54 -7.12
CA ASN A 28 18.72 8.69 -6.41
C ASN A 28 18.70 8.54 -4.88
N ARG A 29 18.41 7.35 -4.34
CA ARG A 29 18.15 7.15 -2.92
C ARG A 29 19.34 7.57 -2.03
N GLU A 30 20.56 7.25 -2.45
CA GLU A 30 21.79 7.67 -1.76
C GLU A 30 21.92 9.20 -1.60
N LEU A 31 21.27 9.97 -2.49
CA LEU A 31 21.29 11.42 -2.48
C LEU A 31 20.13 12.04 -1.71
N THR A 32 19.04 11.29 -1.49
CA THR A 32 17.79 11.80 -0.93
C THR A 32 17.42 11.22 0.43
N ASP A 33 18.04 10.11 0.83
CA ASP A 33 17.79 9.46 2.11
C ASP A 33 18.11 10.38 3.29
N GLY A 34 17.18 10.43 4.24
CA GLY A 34 17.30 11.27 5.43
C GLY A 34 17.18 12.78 5.18
N LEU A 35 16.94 13.23 3.95
CA LEU A 35 16.76 14.65 3.67
C LEU A 35 15.52 15.21 4.36
N LYS A 36 15.69 16.40 4.94
CA LYS A 36 14.57 17.20 5.48
C LYS A 36 13.77 17.81 4.33
N ASN A 37 12.47 18.01 4.53
CA ASN A 37 11.57 18.57 3.50
C ASN A 37 12.11 19.82 2.81
N LYS A 38 12.69 20.77 3.57
CA LYS A 38 13.27 21.99 3.00
C LYS A 38 14.44 21.71 2.03
N ILE A 39 15.24 20.69 2.32
CA ILE A 39 16.36 20.30 1.46
C ILE A 39 15.84 19.56 0.22
N ILE A 40 14.80 18.74 0.36
CA ILE A 40 14.11 18.12 -0.78
C ILE A 40 13.57 19.20 -1.74
N GLU A 41 12.94 20.25 -1.20
CA GLU A 41 12.47 21.38 -2.01
C GLU A 41 13.63 22.03 -2.78
N GLN A 42 14.75 22.32 -2.12
CA GLN A 42 15.94 22.90 -2.74
C GLN A 42 16.56 21.97 -3.80
N TRP A 43 16.62 20.67 -3.54
CA TRP A 43 17.16 19.68 -4.46
C TRP A 43 16.39 19.66 -5.79
N PHE A 44 15.05 19.72 -5.75
CA PHE A 44 14.27 19.84 -6.98
C PHE A 44 14.51 21.17 -7.72
N GLU A 45 14.61 22.28 -6.98
CA GLU A 45 14.93 23.60 -7.58
C GLU A 45 16.29 23.57 -8.30
N GLU A 46 17.32 23.01 -7.66
CA GLU A 46 18.68 22.87 -8.23
C GLU A 46 18.69 21.97 -9.48
N ASN A 47 17.81 20.97 -9.52
CA ASN A 47 17.63 20.07 -10.67
C ASN A 47 16.66 20.62 -11.74
N LYS A 48 16.34 21.92 -11.71
CA LYS A 48 15.48 22.62 -12.69
C LYS A 48 14.00 22.19 -12.67
N TYR A 49 13.52 21.71 -11.54
CA TYR A 49 12.11 21.45 -11.28
C TYR A 49 11.60 22.38 -10.18
N PRO A 50 11.08 23.58 -10.53
CA PRO A 50 10.59 24.51 -9.53
C PRO A 50 9.52 23.86 -8.65
N PHE A 51 9.73 23.81 -7.34
CA PHE A 51 8.98 22.95 -6.44
C PHE A 51 7.49 23.32 -6.42
N LYS A 52 7.18 24.62 -6.48
CA LYS A 52 5.79 25.09 -6.57
C LYS A 52 5.08 24.59 -7.83
N ARG A 53 5.77 24.56 -8.97
CA ARG A 53 5.23 24.02 -10.22
C ARG A 53 5.10 22.51 -10.13
N LEU A 54 6.11 21.83 -9.59
CA LEU A 54 6.08 20.38 -9.37
C LEU A 54 4.88 19.96 -8.51
N VAL A 55 4.61 20.68 -7.42
CA VAL A 55 3.41 20.45 -6.59
C VAL A 55 2.13 20.63 -7.41
N SER A 56 2.03 21.69 -8.23
CA SER A 56 0.86 21.93 -9.08
C SER A 56 0.64 20.81 -10.10
N ASP A 57 1.72 20.34 -10.75
CA ASP A 57 1.65 19.30 -11.77
C ASP A 57 1.29 17.94 -11.12
N THR A 58 1.87 17.64 -9.95
CA THR A 58 1.59 16.43 -9.14
C THR A 58 0.18 16.41 -8.56
N ARG A 59 -0.57 17.52 -8.61
CA ARG A 59 -2.01 17.46 -8.30
C ARG A 59 -2.74 16.57 -9.28
N ASN A 60 -2.35 16.55 -10.55
CA ASN A 60 -2.85 15.54 -11.48
C ASN A 60 -2.27 14.20 -11.06
N TRP A 61 -3.16 13.29 -10.68
CA TRP A 61 -2.77 11.99 -10.15
C TRP A 61 -1.80 11.22 -11.05
N ASN A 62 -1.96 11.35 -12.36
CA ASN A 62 -1.17 10.60 -13.34
C ASN A 62 0.17 11.25 -13.66
N TYR A 63 0.50 12.39 -13.05
CA TYR A 63 1.78 13.05 -13.26
C TYR A 63 2.90 12.28 -12.54
N THR A 64 3.91 11.86 -13.29
CA THR A 64 5.11 11.18 -12.77
C THR A 64 6.05 12.19 -12.11
N VAL A 65 6.38 11.98 -10.84
CA VAL A 65 7.35 12.83 -10.13
C VAL A 65 8.75 12.46 -10.62
N PRO A 66 9.51 13.41 -11.18
CA PRO A 66 10.81 13.12 -11.78
C PRO A 66 11.81 12.62 -10.74
N PHE A 67 12.73 11.76 -11.16
CA PHE A 67 13.87 11.22 -10.39
C PHE A 67 13.54 10.29 -9.21
N VAL A 68 12.32 10.34 -8.69
CA VAL A 68 11.95 9.67 -7.43
C VAL A 68 10.88 8.59 -7.62
N GLU A 69 10.58 8.24 -8.87
CA GLU A 69 9.64 7.18 -9.20
C GLU A 69 10.29 6.14 -10.08
N ASN A 70 10.48 4.95 -9.52
CA ASN A 70 10.76 3.76 -10.29
C ASN A 70 9.43 3.20 -10.83
N THR A 71 9.15 3.45 -12.11
CA THR A 71 7.93 2.98 -12.78
C THR A 71 8.12 1.63 -13.47
N LEU A 72 9.25 0.94 -13.25
CA LEU A 72 9.41 -0.42 -13.74
C LEU A 72 8.40 -1.34 -13.03
N ASP A 73 7.80 -2.26 -13.80
CA ASP A 73 6.83 -3.23 -13.31
C ASP A 73 7.46 -4.03 -12.16
N SER A 74 6.78 -4.11 -11.00
CA SER A 74 7.29 -4.73 -9.78
C SER A 74 7.60 -6.22 -9.94
N LYS A 75 7.15 -6.80 -11.06
CA LYS A 75 7.18 -8.23 -11.38
C LYS A 75 8.57 -8.78 -11.68
N VAL A 76 9.60 -7.94 -11.84
CA VAL A 76 10.91 -8.45 -12.27
C VAL A 76 12.05 -7.68 -11.60
N TYR A 77 12.77 -8.36 -10.72
CA TYR A 77 14.17 -8.06 -10.45
C TYR A 77 15.00 -9.34 -10.61
N ILE A 78 16.23 -9.18 -11.12
CA ILE A 78 17.16 -10.29 -11.35
C ILE A 78 18.05 -10.39 -10.11
N SER A 79 18.01 -11.53 -9.42
CA SER A 79 19.00 -11.86 -8.39
C SER A 79 19.88 -13.02 -8.86
N GLY A 80 21.18 -12.93 -8.61
CA GLY A 80 22.15 -14.00 -8.88
C GLY A 80 22.16 -14.52 -10.32
N GLU A 81 22.30 -15.84 -10.48
CA GLU A 81 22.43 -16.58 -11.75
C GLU A 81 21.13 -16.60 -12.62
N GLY A 82 20.45 -15.47 -12.77
CA GLY A 82 19.29 -15.35 -13.67
C GLY A 82 17.98 -15.90 -13.09
N ILE A 83 17.83 -15.92 -11.77
CA ILE A 83 16.56 -16.27 -11.12
C ILE A 83 15.63 -15.04 -11.20
N LEU A 84 14.48 -15.23 -11.85
CA LEU A 84 13.35 -14.30 -11.82
C LEU A 84 12.64 -14.51 -10.48
N ASN A 85 12.85 -13.59 -9.53
CA ASN A 85 12.12 -13.60 -8.27
C ASN A 85 10.99 -12.58 -8.35
N VAL A 86 9.74 -13.06 -8.38
CA VAL A 86 8.57 -12.20 -8.18
C VAL A 86 8.36 -12.21 -6.68
N ASN A 87 8.55 -11.08 -5.99
CA ASN A 87 8.11 -11.00 -4.61
C ASN A 87 6.59 -11.13 -4.62
N ASP A 88 6.06 -12.30 -4.21
CA ASP A 88 4.64 -12.65 -4.30
C ASP A 88 3.75 -11.53 -3.75
N TYR A 89 4.15 -10.89 -2.64
CA TYR A 89 3.41 -9.79 -2.05
C TYR A 89 3.27 -8.55 -2.96
N GLN A 90 4.27 -8.22 -3.77
CA GLN A 90 4.22 -7.06 -4.68
C GLN A 90 3.28 -7.33 -5.85
N GLY A 91 3.33 -8.56 -6.40
CA GLY A 91 2.41 -9.00 -7.45
C GLY A 91 0.95 -8.98 -6.98
N GLU A 92 0.69 -9.41 -5.74
CA GLU A 92 -0.65 -9.36 -5.14
C GLU A 92 -1.14 -7.92 -4.94
N PHE A 93 -0.24 -7.00 -4.55
CA PHE A 93 -0.58 -5.58 -4.40
C PHE A 93 -0.97 -4.94 -5.75
N ASP A 94 -0.16 -5.15 -6.79
CA ASP A 94 -0.45 -4.62 -8.13
C ASP A 94 -1.73 -5.20 -8.72
N SER A 95 -1.97 -6.50 -8.49
CA SER A 95 -3.23 -7.14 -8.86
C SER A 95 -4.41 -6.50 -8.12
N ALA A 96 -4.26 -6.18 -6.84
CA ALA A 96 -5.31 -5.49 -6.08
C ALA A 96 -5.65 -4.11 -6.68
N LEU A 97 -4.63 -3.34 -7.07
CA LEU A 97 -4.84 -2.04 -7.70
C LEU A 97 -5.58 -2.15 -9.04
N ALA A 98 -5.29 -3.19 -9.83
CA ALA A 98 -6.05 -3.46 -11.04
C ALA A 98 -7.53 -3.78 -10.74
N TYR A 99 -7.81 -4.56 -9.70
CA TYR A 99 -9.20 -4.86 -9.28
C TYR A 99 -9.92 -3.62 -8.73
N ARG A 100 -9.22 -2.73 -8.02
CA ARG A 100 -9.77 -1.42 -7.64
C ARG A 100 -10.23 -0.64 -8.86
N ASP A 101 -9.42 -0.59 -9.91
CA ASP A 101 -9.76 0.14 -11.13
C ASP A 101 -10.93 -0.52 -11.87
N VAL A 102 -11.03 -1.85 -11.87
CA VAL A 102 -12.22 -2.55 -12.38
C VAL A 102 -13.46 -2.19 -11.57
N ALA A 103 -13.37 -2.15 -10.23
CA ALA A 103 -14.49 -1.79 -9.35
C ALA A 103 -15.04 -0.39 -9.65
N ILE A 104 -14.16 0.54 -10.03
CA ILE A 104 -14.53 1.92 -10.38
C ILE A 104 -15.15 2.01 -11.78
N ASN A 105 -14.58 1.30 -12.76
CA ASN A 105 -14.91 1.48 -14.17
C ASN A 105 -16.07 0.59 -14.68
N ASN A 106 -16.54 -0.35 -13.87
CA ASN A 106 -17.66 -1.21 -14.25
C ASN A 106 -19.02 -0.47 -14.20
N ALA A 107 -19.95 -0.86 -15.06
CA ALA A 107 -21.28 -0.27 -15.16
C ALA A 107 -22.29 -0.98 -14.23
N ASP A 108 -22.07 -2.27 -13.95
CA ASP A 108 -22.92 -3.07 -13.07
C ASP A 108 -22.41 -3.02 -11.64
N ILE A 109 -23.29 -2.65 -10.69
CA ILE A 109 -22.93 -2.49 -9.28
C ILE A 109 -22.52 -3.82 -8.64
N ALA A 110 -23.11 -4.94 -9.05
CA ALA A 110 -22.75 -6.26 -8.52
C ALA A 110 -21.33 -6.62 -8.97
N ALA A 111 -21.01 -6.41 -10.24
CA ALA A 111 -19.65 -6.57 -10.76
C ALA A 111 -18.65 -5.59 -10.13
N CYS A 112 -19.03 -4.33 -9.88
CA CYS A 112 -18.19 -3.37 -9.15
C CYS A 112 -17.85 -3.89 -7.75
N TYR A 113 -18.85 -4.42 -7.03
CA TYR A 113 -18.64 -4.93 -5.68
C TYR A 113 -17.76 -6.19 -5.68
N ALA A 114 -18.00 -7.14 -6.58
CA ALA A 114 -17.16 -8.33 -6.71
C ALA A 114 -15.68 -7.96 -6.98
N ALA A 115 -15.43 -6.96 -7.83
CA ALA A 115 -14.08 -6.45 -8.06
C ALA A 115 -13.49 -5.76 -6.81
N TYR A 116 -14.29 -5.05 -6.02
CA TYR A 116 -13.84 -4.49 -4.74
C TYR A 116 -13.51 -5.61 -3.73
N SER A 117 -14.32 -6.66 -3.63
CA SER A 117 -14.07 -7.83 -2.79
C SER A 117 -12.77 -8.53 -3.17
N GLU A 118 -12.50 -8.68 -4.47
CA GLU A 118 -11.23 -9.25 -4.92
C GLU A 118 -10.05 -8.30 -4.61
N CYS A 119 -10.21 -6.99 -4.81
CA CYS A 119 -9.21 -5.99 -4.43
C CYS A 119 -8.81 -6.10 -2.95
N ILE A 120 -9.78 -6.17 -2.03
CA ILE A 120 -9.49 -6.24 -0.60
C ILE A 120 -8.84 -7.57 -0.22
N THR A 121 -9.31 -8.70 -0.77
CA THR A 121 -8.68 -10.01 -0.57
C THR A 121 -7.22 -10.01 -1.02
N LYS A 122 -6.93 -9.40 -2.17
CA LYS A 122 -5.58 -9.28 -2.72
C LYS A 122 -4.67 -8.37 -1.88
N LEU A 123 -5.19 -7.27 -1.34
CA LEU A 123 -4.44 -6.42 -0.39
C LEU A 123 -4.07 -7.19 0.89
N PHE A 124 -4.99 -7.97 1.45
CA PHE A 124 -4.73 -8.79 2.64
C PHE A 124 -3.76 -9.95 2.36
N ALA A 125 -3.87 -10.59 1.20
CA ALA A 125 -2.91 -11.59 0.76
C ALA A 125 -1.50 -11.00 0.61
N SER A 126 -1.39 -9.81 -0.01
CA SER A 126 -0.14 -9.06 -0.12
C SER A 126 0.47 -8.76 1.25
N LEU A 127 -0.28 -8.18 2.18
CA LEU A 127 0.22 -7.87 3.52
C LEU A 127 0.65 -9.13 4.29
N THR A 128 -0.11 -10.22 4.18
CA THR A 128 0.23 -11.50 4.82
C THR A 128 1.54 -12.06 4.28
N SER A 129 1.69 -12.08 2.94
CA SER A 129 2.91 -12.54 2.27
C SER A 129 4.12 -11.66 2.64
N TYR A 130 3.94 -10.33 2.73
CA TYR A 130 4.99 -9.42 3.18
C TYR A 130 5.49 -9.75 4.59
N LEU A 131 4.59 -9.98 5.55
CA LEU A 131 4.97 -10.35 6.91
C LEU A 131 5.65 -11.73 6.97
N SER A 132 5.21 -12.69 6.15
CA SER A 132 5.88 -14.00 6.04
C SER A 132 7.31 -13.88 5.52
N VAL A 133 7.56 -13.05 4.49
CA VAL A 133 8.91 -12.77 3.98
C VAL A 133 9.79 -12.13 5.06
N LYS A 134 9.22 -11.23 5.88
CA LYS A 134 9.95 -10.60 7.00
C LYS A 134 10.28 -11.59 8.11
N ALA A 135 9.36 -12.49 8.43
CA ALA A 135 9.60 -13.58 9.37
C ALA A 135 10.72 -14.51 8.90
N GLU A 136 10.71 -14.90 7.62
CA GLU A 136 11.76 -15.73 7.02
C GLU A 136 13.13 -15.07 7.07
N ALA A 137 13.21 -13.80 6.63
CA ALA A 137 14.45 -13.03 6.67
C ALA A 137 14.98 -12.92 8.10
N TYR A 138 14.12 -12.62 9.08
CA TYR A 138 14.49 -12.56 10.48
C TYR A 138 15.03 -13.91 10.99
N ASN A 139 14.33 -15.02 10.71
CA ASN A 139 14.76 -16.35 11.13
C ASN A 139 16.11 -16.74 10.52
N ILE A 140 16.36 -16.39 9.25
CA ILE A 140 17.64 -16.63 8.57
C ILE A 140 18.76 -15.81 9.22
N ASP A 141 18.55 -14.50 9.41
CA ASP A 141 19.56 -13.58 9.94
C ASP A 141 19.92 -13.86 11.40
N ASN A 142 19.05 -14.57 12.14
CA ASN A 142 19.23 -14.87 13.57
C ASN A 142 19.39 -16.36 13.87
N ALA A 143 19.57 -17.22 12.85
CA ALA A 143 19.61 -18.67 13.00
C ALA A 143 20.64 -19.19 14.02
N ASP A 144 21.72 -18.44 14.26
CA ASP A 144 22.80 -18.79 15.20
C ASP A 144 22.53 -18.35 16.65
N VAL A 145 21.50 -17.52 16.88
CA VAL A 145 21.26 -16.82 18.16
C VAL A 145 19.92 -17.18 18.79
N ILE A 146 18.89 -17.48 17.97
CA ILE A 146 17.58 -17.92 18.47
C ILE A 146 17.55 -19.44 18.63
N ASP A 147 16.95 -19.91 19.72
CA ASP A 147 16.58 -21.32 19.85
C ASP A 147 15.31 -21.62 19.03
N ASN A 148 14.90 -22.89 19.00
CA ASN A 148 13.69 -23.30 18.27
C ASN A 148 12.41 -22.62 18.79
N GLU A 149 12.40 -22.07 20.01
CA GLU A 149 11.25 -21.35 20.59
C GLU A 149 11.20 -19.88 20.13
N GLY A 150 12.35 -19.31 19.71
CA GLY A 150 12.46 -17.96 19.16
C GLY A 150 12.24 -17.85 17.65
N ILE A 151 12.06 -18.98 16.95
CA ILE A 151 11.73 -19.01 15.51
C ILE A 151 10.29 -18.53 15.32
N ILE A 152 10.10 -17.57 14.41
CA ILE A 152 8.76 -17.16 14.00
C ILE A 152 8.23 -18.20 13.01
N ASP A 153 7.28 -19.02 13.45
CA ASP A 153 6.57 -19.95 12.57
C ASP A 153 5.60 -19.17 11.67
N ASN A 154 6.00 -18.97 10.41
CA ASN A 154 5.21 -18.26 9.44
C ASN A 154 4.13 -19.14 8.75
N GLU A 155 4.23 -20.48 8.92
CA GLU A 155 3.26 -21.46 8.44
C GLU A 155 2.11 -21.66 9.41
N ASP A 156 2.23 -21.20 10.66
CA ASP A 156 1.15 -21.26 11.65
C ASP A 156 -0.05 -20.42 11.21
N LYS A 157 -1.07 -21.11 10.69
CA LYS A 157 -2.35 -20.53 10.26
C LYS A 157 -3.28 -20.20 11.43
N SER A 158 -2.91 -20.57 12.67
CA SER A 158 -3.71 -20.25 13.85
C SER A 158 -3.50 -18.81 14.32
N VAL A 159 -2.38 -18.18 13.95
CA VAL A 159 -2.07 -16.78 14.28
C VAL A 159 -2.82 -15.85 13.32
N SER A 160 -3.73 -15.04 13.88
CA SER A 160 -4.47 -14.05 13.11
C SER A 160 -3.53 -12.99 12.50
N LEU A 161 -3.94 -12.31 11.43
CA LEU A 161 -3.13 -11.24 10.84
C LEU A 161 -2.86 -10.09 11.84
N GLU A 162 -3.81 -9.80 12.72
CA GLU A 162 -3.67 -8.81 13.78
C GLU A 162 -2.60 -9.23 14.80
N ASP A 163 -2.58 -10.51 15.17
CA ASP A 163 -1.58 -11.09 16.05
C ASP A 163 -0.20 -11.08 15.37
N ARG A 164 -0.12 -11.43 14.08
CA ARG A 164 1.13 -11.32 13.30
C ARG A 164 1.68 -9.90 13.34
N ILE A 165 0.84 -8.88 13.13
CA ILE A 165 1.27 -7.47 13.20
C ILE A 165 1.72 -7.10 14.62
N SER A 166 0.92 -7.40 15.64
CA SER A 166 1.21 -6.96 17.01
C SER A 166 2.39 -7.69 17.66
N GLN A 167 2.61 -8.95 17.29
CA GLN A 167 3.66 -9.79 17.88
C GLN A 167 4.95 -9.76 17.06
N TRP A 168 4.88 -9.84 15.73
CA TRP A 168 6.08 -9.99 14.91
C TRP A 168 6.75 -8.65 14.58
N VAL A 169 5.98 -7.57 14.36
CA VAL A 169 6.54 -6.26 13.98
C VAL A 169 7.47 -5.69 15.06
N PRO A 170 7.17 -5.79 16.37
CA PRO A 170 8.13 -5.41 17.40
C PRO A 170 9.43 -6.22 17.39
N ILE A 171 9.38 -7.49 17.00
CA ILE A 171 10.58 -8.32 16.86
C ILE A 171 11.43 -7.79 15.70
N PHE A 172 10.82 -7.59 14.52
CA PHE A 172 11.52 -7.10 13.32
C PHE A 172 12.16 -5.72 13.50
N SER A 173 11.54 -4.85 14.29
CA SER A 173 11.91 -3.43 14.39
C SER A 173 12.72 -3.08 15.65
N SER A 174 13.23 -4.08 16.37
CA SER A 174 13.96 -3.89 17.64
C SER A 174 13.12 -3.14 18.69
N GLY A 175 11.85 -3.52 18.82
CA GLY A 175 10.92 -3.05 19.87
C GLY A 175 10.03 -1.87 19.48
N LYS A 176 10.06 -1.39 18.23
CA LYS A 176 9.07 -0.39 17.77
C LYS A 176 7.76 -1.08 17.43
N ALA A 177 6.63 -0.39 17.59
CA ALA A 177 5.33 -0.95 17.29
C ALA A 177 4.54 -0.02 16.38
N LEU A 178 3.65 -0.62 15.58
CA LEU A 178 2.63 0.11 14.84
C LEU A 178 1.62 0.71 15.84
N ASP A 179 1.17 1.95 15.58
CA ASP A 179 0.12 2.56 16.40
C ASP A 179 -1.25 1.97 16.07
N MET A 180 -1.68 0.99 16.88
CA MET A 180 -2.98 0.32 16.73
C MET A 180 -4.16 1.13 17.30
N ASN A 181 -3.94 2.36 17.80
CA ASN A 181 -5.00 3.20 18.36
C ASN A 181 -5.45 4.32 17.41
N ASN A 182 -5.02 4.27 16.15
CA ASN A 182 -5.33 5.31 15.17
C ASN A 182 -6.54 4.95 14.27
N LYS A 183 -7.00 5.95 13.51
CA LYS A 183 -8.13 5.79 12.58
C LYS A 183 -7.84 4.73 11.51
N SER A 184 -6.59 4.62 11.06
CA SER A 184 -6.19 3.68 10.02
C SER A 184 -6.31 2.24 10.47
N TRP A 185 -5.95 1.95 11.72
CA TRP A 185 -6.14 0.65 12.33
C TRP A 185 -7.63 0.27 12.43
N THR A 186 -8.49 1.21 12.84
CA THR A 186 -9.94 0.96 12.89
C THR A 186 -10.52 0.62 11.50
N LEU A 187 -10.11 1.34 10.46
CA LEU A 187 -10.51 1.06 9.07
C LEU A 187 -9.97 -0.29 8.59
N PHE A 188 -8.72 -0.60 8.92
CA PHE A 188 -8.09 -1.88 8.62
C PHE A 188 -8.86 -3.07 9.23
N LEU A 189 -9.23 -2.99 10.51
CA LEU A 189 -10.02 -4.04 11.16
C LEU A 189 -11.39 -4.24 10.50
N ALA A 190 -12.08 -3.14 10.16
CA ALA A 190 -13.37 -3.21 9.47
C ALA A 190 -13.24 -3.87 8.09
N GLN A 191 -12.16 -3.56 7.37
CA GLN A 191 -11.80 -4.15 6.08
C GLN A 191 -11.45 -5.64 6.22
N LEU A 192 -10.72 -6.03 7.25
CA LEU A 192 -10.37 -7.43 7.51
C LEU A 192 -11.62 -8.27 7.82
N ALA A 193 -12.52 -7.73 8.64
CA ALA A 193 -13.80 -8.37 8.93
C ALA A 193 -14.64 -8.55 7.65
N GLU A 194 -14.68 -7.56 6.76
CA GLU A 194 -15.36 -7.67 5.47
C GLU A 194 -14.73 -8.75 4.57
N CYS A 195 -13.39 -8.79 4.49
CA CYS A 195 -12.67 -9.81 3.72
C CYS A 195 -12.97 -11.22 4.24
N ASN A 196 -12.94 -11.43 5.56
CA ASN A 196 -13.23 -12.72 6.20
C ASN A 196 -14.69 -13.15 5.99
N ALA A 197 -15.63 -12.20 6.06
CA ALA A 197 -17.04 -12.46 5.79
C ALA A 197 -17.27 -12.88 4.33
N HIS A 198 -16.62 -12.22 3.38
CA HIS A 198 -16.70 -12.57 1.97
C HIS A 198 -16.13 -13.97 1.69
N ALA A 199 -14.98 -14.31 2.29
CA ALA A 199 -14.39 -15.65 2.17
C ALA A 199 -15.31 -16.76 2.71
N SER A 200 -16.10 -16.46 3.75
CA SER A 200 -17.03 -17.41 4.37
C SER A 200 -18.34 -17.56 3.61
N ASN A 201 -18.84 -16.48 2.97
CA ASN A 201 -20.06 -16.52 2.15
C ASN A 201 -20.00 -15.49 1.00
N PRO A 202 -19.51 -15.88 -0.18
CA PRO A 202 -19.34 -14.96 -1.31
C PRO A 202 -20.65 -14.34 -1.80
N THR A 203 -21.77 -15.06 -1.66
CA THR A 203 -23.10 -14.71 -2.18
C THR A 203 -23.88 -13.66 -1.36
N LEU A 204 -23.47 -13.36 -0.12
CA LEU A 204 -24.28 -12.55 0.82
C LEU A 204 -24.16 -11.02 0.65
N THR A 205 -23.30 -10.55 -0.26
CA THR A 205 -22.62 -9.25 -0.04
C THR A 205 -23.10 -8.08 -0.91
N THR A 206 -24.03 -8.31 -1.86
CA THR A 206 -24.54 -7.25 -2.75
C THR A 206 -25.92 -6.70 -2.37
N ASP A 207 -26.67 -7.37 -1.48
CA ASP A 207 -28.03 -6.96 -1.14
C ASP A 207 -28.03 -5.63 -0.36
N GLY A 208 -28.50 -4.57 -1.02
CA GLY A 208 -28.65 -3.24 -0.43
C GLY A 208 -27.44 -2.31 -0.51
N LEU A 209 -26.36 -2.70 -1.21
CA LEU A 209 -25.21 -1.81 -1.41
C LEU A 209 -25.48 -0.76 -2.50
N SER A 210 -25.54 0.50 -2.10
CA SER A 210 -25.61 1.62 -3.04
C SER A 210 -24.24 1.95 -3.65
N ALA A 211 -24.24 2.57 -4.83
CA ALA A 211 -23.02 3.09 -5.46
C ALA A 211 -22.26 4.09 -4.54
N THR A 212 -22.98 4.87 -3.74
CA THR A 212 -22.36 5.80 -2.78
C THR A 212 -21.63 5.07 -1.67
N GLN A 213 -22.20 3.99 -1.14
CA GLN A 213 -21.53 3.14 -0.16
C GLN A 213 -20.30 2.46 -0.75
N LEU A 214 -20.38 1.98 -2.00
CA LEU A 214 -19.22 1.40 -2.67
C LEU A 214 -18.11 2.43 -2.91
N ALA A 215 -18.44 3.65 -3.34
CA ALA A 215 -17.46 4.74 -3.45
C ALA A 215 -16.76 5.01 -2.11
N GLY A 216 -17.53 5.02 -1.01
CA GLY A 216 -17.00 5.13 0.35
C GLY A 216 -16.00 4.01 0.68
N LYS A 217 -16.39 2.76 0.44
CA LYS A 217 -15.53 1.58 0.65
C LYS A 217 -14.23 1.64 -0.15
N VAL A 218 -14.29 2.01 -1.43
CA VAL A 218 -13.09 2.18 -2.27
C VAL A 218 -12.18 3.31 -1.75
N ASN A 219 -12.75 4.41 -1.26
CA ASN A 219 -11.99 5.50 -0.65
C ASN A 219 -11.34 5.08 0.68
N ASP A 220 -12.02 4.24 1.46
CA ASP A 220 -11.50 3.77 2.75
C ASP A 220 -10.28 2.87 2.61
N LEU A 221 -10.06 2.24 1.44
CA LEU A 221 -8.84 1.45 1.16
C LEU A 221 -7.56 2.24 1.48
N ARG A 222 -7.49 3.51 1.03
CA ARG A 222 -6.30 4.36 1.22
C ARG A 222 -6.04 4.68 2.69
N GLY A 223 -7.11 4.73 3.50
CA GLY A 223 -7.05 5.09 4.90
C GLY A 223 -6.93 3.89 5.83
N GLY A 224 -7.28 2.68 5.36
CA GLY A 224 -7.16 1.42 6.08
C GLY A 224 -5.92 0.63 5.65
N ILE A 225 -6.11 -0.51 5.00
CA ILE A 225 -5.03 -1.45 4.70
C ILE A 225 -3.85 -0.85 3.93
N ILE A 226 -4.07 0.05 2.96
CA ILE A 226 -2.97 0.67 2.21
C ILE A 226 -2.11 1.55 3.14
N SER A 227 -2.74 2.31 4.06
CA SER A 227 -2.01 3.07 5.08
C SER A 227 -1.22 2.15 6.00
N ILE A 228 -1.81 1.04 6.46
CA ILE A 228 -1.12 0.07 7.33
C ILE A 228 0.09 -0.53 6.62
N MET A 229 -0.05 -0.94 5.36
CA MET A 229 1.08 -1.44 4.56
C MET A 229 2.19 -0.40 4.43
N TYR A 230 1.85 0.86 4.14
CA TYR A 230 2.82 1.96 4.07
C TYR A 230 3.52 2.21 5.41
N GLU A 231 2.76 2.31 6.51
CA GLU A 231 3.30 2.53 7.85
C GLU A 231 4.24 1.41 8.29
N LEU A 232 3.92 0.15 7.96
CA LEU A 232 4.79 -0.98 8.24
C LEU A 232 6.11 -0.90 7.48
N HIS A 233 6.10 -0.56 6.19
CA HIS A 233 7.36 -0.41 5.46
C HIS A 233 8.21 0.75 6.03
N VAL A 234 7.60 1.89 6.36
CA VAL A 234 8.31 3.00 7.00
C VAL A 234 8.88 2.60 8.36
N LEU A 235 8.10 1.87 9.16
CA LEU A 235 8.50 1.41 10.50
C LEU A 235 9.69 0.44 10.45
N LEU A 236 9.66 -0.49 9.49
CA LEU A 236 10.71 -1.48 9.25
C LEU A 236 11.90 -0.92 8.45
N ASN A 237 11.85 0.36 8.04
CA ASN A 237 12.86 1.02 7.22
C ASN A 237 13.13 0.28 5.89
N ASP A 238 12.07 -0.28 5.32
CA ASP A 238 12.12 -1.02 4.06
C ASP A 238 11.93 -0.10 2.85
N GLU A 239 12.46 -0.54 1.71
CA GLU A 239 12.19 0.10 0.43
C GLU A 239 10.72 -0.04 0.04
N ILE A 240 10.12 1.09 -0.34
CA ILE A 240 8.71 1.13 -0.73
C ILE A 240 8.63 1.31 -2.25
N LYS A 241 7.85 0.49 -2.94
CA LYS A 241 7.56 0.74 -4.35
C LYS A 241 6.69 2.00 -4.50
N SER A 242 6.96 2.79 -5.53
CA SER A 242 6.26 4.06 -5.78
C SER A 242 4.74 3.88 -5.86
N GLN A 243 4.27 2.72 -6.32
CA GLN A 243 2.87 2.31 -6.40
C GLN A 243 2.18 2.30 -5.03
N LEU A 244 2.83 1.77 -3.98
CA LEU A 244 2.27 1.75 -2.62
C LEU A 244 2.21 3.17 -2.04
N ILE A 245 3.28 3.95 -2.22
CA ILE A 245 3.30 5.36 -1.78
C ILE A 245 2.19 6.13 -2.48
N ARG A 246 2.05 5.98 -3.80
CA ARG A 246 0.94 6.55 -4.56
C ARG A 246 -0.36 6.11 -3.95
N ALA A 247 -0.66 4.82 -3.81
CA ALA A 247 -1.95 4.34 -3.33
C ALA A 247 -2.47 5.02 -2.04
N VAL A 248 -1.60 5.42 -1.11
CA VAL A 248 -1.97 6.20 0.11
C VAL A 248 -2.68 7.54 -0.23
N TYR A 249 -2.38 8.11 -1.39
CA TYR A 249 -2.89 9.39 -1.86
C TYR A 249 -3.99 9.30 -2.91
N PHE A 250 -4.59 8.12 -3.12
CA PHE A 250 -5.60 7.94 -4.16
C PHE A 250 -6.63 9.07 -4.17
N PRO A 251 -6.97 9.64 -5.34
CA PRO A 251 -8.01 10.65 -5.42
C PRO A 251 -9.36 10.08 -5.00
N ASP A 252 -10.25 10.94 -4.51
CA ASP A 252 -11.58 10.51 -4.09
C ASP A 252 -12.39 9.92 -5.26
N VAL A 253 -13.00 8.78 -5.01
CA VAL A 253 -14.05 8.18 -5.82
C VAL A 253 -15.41 8.72 -5.38
N TYR A 254 -16.26 9.07 -6.33
CA TYR A 254 -17.59 9.61 -6.08
C TYR A 254 -18.60 9.09 -7.10
N VAL A 255 -19.90 9.18 -6.77
CA VAL A 255 -20.98 8.88 -7.71
C VAL A 255 -21.27 10.15 -8.51
N SER A 256 -21.16 10.10 -9.83
CA SER A 256 -21.66 11.22 -10.65
C SER A 256 -23.17 11.13 -10.75
N GLU A 257 -23.87 12.23 -10.45
CA GLU A 257 -25.26 12.39 -10.86
C GLU A 257 -25.37 12.20 -12.38
N LEU A 258 -26.39 11.46 -12.82
CA LEU A 258 -26.71 11.34 -14.24
C LEU A 258 -27.07 12.74 -14.73
N ALA A 259 -26.27 13.28 -15.65
CA ALA A 259 -26.61 14.49 -16.39
C ALA A 259 -27.73 14.21 -17.38
#